data_AF-A0A7H4MW84-F1
#
_entry.id   AF-A0A7H4MW84-F1
#
_cell.length_a   1.000
_cell.length_b   1.000
_cell.length_c   1.000
_cell.angle_alpha   90.00
_cell.angle_beta   90.00
_cell.angle_gamma   90.00
#
_symmetry.space_group_name_H-M   'P 1'
#
loop_
_entity.id
_entity.type
_entity.pdbx_description
1 polymer ?
#
loop_
_entity_poly.entity_id
_entity_poly.type
_entity_poly.pdbx_seq_one_letter_code
_entity_poly.pdbx_strand_id
1 'polypeptide(L)'
;MYWQALRGRLLTRPSSYPGVSLMAVTVETGGKLAAQSDRRVNVVGTRAYETGTARTISGALLHVGNSLGLEMDVDTINGIESAYWTPRGEYFDFATGDSISALEMLQKIANAGKSRFLLSDGLATVNREGIKPWTGVITPHEMVEELQSGFTALSDDDYDGVDVTYVNGTTWAEETVKMPHSR
;
A
#
# COMPACT_ATOMS: atom_id res chain seq x y z
N MET A 1 -8.05 41.39 25.39
CA MET A 1 -8.30 41.77 23.99
C MET A 1 -7.46 40.84 23.12
N TYR A 2 -8.07 39.86 22.45
CA TYR A 2 -7.38 38.85 21.65
C TYR A 2 -7.48 39.22 20.16
N TRP A 3 -6.34 39.43 19.51
CA TRP A 3 -6.24 39.74 18.09
C TRP A 3 -6.31 38.45 17.25
N GLN A 4 -7.52 37.95 17.00
CA GLN A 4 -7.76 36.86 16.05
C GLN A 4 -8.36 37.48 14.78
N ALA A 5 -7.59 37.52 13.68
CA ALA A 5 -7.95 37.91 12.30
C ALA A 5 -7.12 39.06 11.66
N LEU A 6 -5.89 39.31 12.10
CA LEU A 6 -5.01 40.28 11.44
C LEU A 6 -4.53 39.72 10.09
N ARG A 7 -5.05 40.25 8.97
CA ARG A 7 -4.64 39.88 7.61
C ARG A 7 -3.53 40.81 7.12
N GLY A 8 -2.31 40.30 6.99
CA GLY A 8 -1.17 41.03 6.44
C GLY A 8 -0.93 40.71 4.97
N ARG A 9 -0.69 41.73 4.14
CA ARG A 9 -0.22 41.55 2.75
C ARG A 9 1.26 41.18 2.77
N LEU A 10 1.60 39.94 2.42
CA LEU A 10 3.00 39.54 2.23
C LEU A 10 3.57 40.22 0.98
N LEU A 11 4.42 41.24 1.18
CA LEU A 11 5.10 41.98 0.10
C LEU A 11 6.22 41.14 -0.55
N THR A 12 6.88 40.29 0.23
CA THR A 12 7.91 39.34 -0.21
C THR A 12 7.40 37.93 0.05
N ARG A 13 6.85 37.29 -0.98
CA ARG A 13 6.42 35.89 -0.93
C ARG A 13 7.55 34.98 -1.43
N PRO A 14 7.87 33.88 -0.72
CA PRO A 14 8.72 32.84 -1.27
C PRO A 14 8.14 32.35 -2.61
N SER A 15 8.99 32.23 -3.64
CA SER A 15 8.59 31.72 -4.95
C SER A 15 8.39 30.19 -4.96
N SER A 16 8.92 29.51 -3.95
CA SER A 16 8.85 28.06 -3.81
C SER A 16 8.93 27.66 -2.34
N TYR A 17 8.23 26.59 -1.99
CA TYR A 17 8.33 25.94 -0.70
C TYR A 17 8.87 24.51 -0.94
N PRO A 18 10.08 24.18 -0.50
CA PRO A 18 10.63 22.84 -0.66
C PRO A 18 9.79 21.80 0.08
N GLY A 19 9.57 20.63 -0.53
CA GLY A 19 8.92 19.49 0.12
C GLY A 19 7.41 19.60 0.33
N VAL A 20 6.74 20.58 -0.28
CA VAL A 20 5.27 20.70 -0.22
C VAL A 20 4.67 20.90 -1.62
N SER A 21 3.52 20.28 -1.84
CA SER A 21 2.69 20.51 -3.03
C SER A 21 1.77 21.70 -2.77
N LEU A 22 1.83 22.72 -3.62
CA LEU A 22 0.99 23.91 -3.51
C LEU A 22 -0.26 23.76 -4.39
N MET A 23 -1.44 23.99 -3.81
CA MET A 23 -2.69 24.14 -4.54
C MET A 23 -3.20 25.57 -4.38
N ALA A 24 -3.47 26.25 -5.49
CA ALA A 24 -4.09 27.57 -5.50
C ALA A 24 -5.56 27.43 -5.93
N VAL A 25 -6.48 27.98 -5.14
CA VAL A 25 -7.92 27.97 -5.43
C VAL A 25 -8.42 29.41 -5.47
N THR A 26 -9.03 29.80 -6.59
CA THR A 26 -9.76 31.06 -6.67
C THR A 26 -11.23 30.78 -6.39
N VAL A 27 -11.77 31.42 -5.34
CA VAL A 27 -13.17 31.23 -4.94
C VAL A 27 -13.92 32.53 -5.17
N GLU A 28 -14.97 32.48 -5.99
CA GLU A 28 -15.87 33.61 -6.18
C GLU A 28 -16.98 33.57 -5.12
N THR A 29 -17.02 34.57 -4.24
CA THR A 29 -17.90 34.58 -3.07
C THR A 29 -19.10 35.50 -3.29
N GLY A 30 -20.16 35.01 -3.93
CA GLY A 30 -21.40 35.78 -4.08
C GLY A 30 -22.31 35.64 -2.85
N GLY A 31 -22.12 36.44 -1.79
CA GLY A 31 -23.02 36.61 -0.62
C GLY A 31 -23.48 35.35 0.15
N LYS A 32 -23.07 34.15 -0.28
CA LYS A 32 -23.58 32.84 0.13
C LYS A 32 -22.46 31.84 0.36
N LEU A 33 -21.30 32.28 0.84
CA LEU A 33 -20.46 31.35 1.62
C LEU A 33 -21.18 31.14 2.96
N ALA A 34 -22.13 30.20 2.96
CA ALA A 34 -22.81 29.75 4.16
C ALA A 34 -21.78 29.18 5.16
N ALA A 35 -22.13 29.16 6.45
CA ALA A 35 -21.30 28.73 7.58
C ALA A 35 -20.77 27.27 7.54
N GLN A 36 -20.87 26.58 6.41
CA GLN A 36 -20.42 25.22 6.14
C GLN A 36 -19.44 25.17 4.93
N SER A 37 -18.85 26.30 4.53
CA SER A 37 -17.88 26.35 3.43
C SER A 37 -16.58 25.59 3.70
N ASP A 38 -16.27 25.33 4.97
CA ASP A 38 -15.13 24.54 5.45
C ASP A 38 -15.01 23.17 4.75
N ARG A 39 -16.13 22.50 4.46
CA ARG A 39 -16.16 21.14 3.88
C ARG A 39 -16.29 21.08 2.36
N ARG A 40 -16.12 22.20 1.65
CA ARG A 40 -16.38 22.26 0.19
C ARG A 40 -15.17 21.98 -0.69
N VAL A 41 -13.97 21.92 -0.12
CA VAL A 41 -12.74 21.61 -0.86
C VAL A 41 -12.11 20.39 -0.22
N ASN A 42 -12.08 19.28 -0.95
CA ASN A 42 -11.38 18.06 -0.56
C ASN A 42 -10.30 17.77 -1.59
N VAL A 43 -9.13 17.32 -1.14
CA VAL A 43 -8.03 16.91 -2.00
C VAL A 43 -7.71 15.46 -1.70
N VAL A 44 -7.73 14.63 -2.75
CA VAL A 44 -7.14 13.30 -2.72
C VAL A 44 -5.74 13.41 -3.29
N GLY A 45 -4.74 13.45 -2.42
CA GLY A 45 -3.35 13.54 -2.83
C GLY A 45 -2.75 12.15 -3.02
N THR A 46 -2.23 11.88 -4.22
CA THR A 46 -1.33 10.73 -4.43
C THR A 46 0.07 11.11 -3.97
N ARG A 47 0.70 10.27 -3.14
CA ARG A 47 2.08 10.49 -2.70
C ARG A 47 3.03 10.35 -3.89
N ALA A 48 3.91 11.33 -4.04
CA ALA A 48 5.10 11.23 -4.89
C ALA A 48 6.23 10.63 -4.04
N TYR A 49 6.83 9.55 -4.52
CA TYR A 49 7.98 8.92 -3.88
C TYR A 49 9.29 9.59 -4.33
N GLU A 50 10.35 9.44 -3.55
CA GLU A 50 11.69 9.90 -3.93
C GLU A 50 12.26 9.07 -5.08
N THR A 51 11.85 7.79 -5.16
CA THR A 51 12.26 6.83 -6.16
C THR A 51 11.06 6.05 -6.70
N GLY A 52 11.04 5.79 -8.00
CA GLY A 52 9.94 5.08 -8.67
C GLY A 52 8.82 6.00 -9.14
N THR A 53 7.76 5.41 -9.71
CA THR A 53 6.58 6.16 -10.16
C THR A 53 5.52 6.16 -9.07
N ALA A 54 4.71 7.21 -8.98
CA ALA A 54 3.59 7.25 -8.05
C ALA A 54 2.69 5.99 -8.20
N ARG A 55 2.18 5.48 -7.08
CA ARG A 55 1.35 4.25 -6.98
C ARG A 55 2.06 2.93 -7.27
N THR A 56 3.34 2.94 -7.67
CA THR A 56 4.11 1.69 -7.81
C THR A 56 4.42 1.07 -6.46
N ILE A 57 4.48 -0.27 -6.44
CA ILE A 57 4.69 -1.05 -5.21
C ILE A 57 6.15 -0.93 -4.77
N SER A 58 7.08 -0.99 -5.73
CA SER A 58 8.51 -0.71 -5.52
C SER A 58 8.74 0.68 -4.92
N GLY A 59 8.13 1.73 -5.48
CA GLY A 59 8.26 3.08 -4.96
C GLY A 59 7.76 3.22 -3.51
N ALA A 60 6.62 2.59 -3.20
CA ALA A 60 6.09 2.56 -1.83
C ALA A 60 7.02 1.80 -0.85
N LEU A 61 7.54 0.63 -1.25
CA LEU A 61 8.47 -0.16 -0.43
C LEU A 61 9.76 0.60 -0.13
N LEU A 62 10.36 1.18 -1.17
CA LEU A 62 11.60 1.94 -1.04
C LEU A 62 11.41 3.19 -0.19
N HIS A 63 10.28 3.90 -0.36
CA HIS A 63 9.95 5.05 0.47
C HIS A 63 9.88 4.69 1.96
N VAL A 64 9.10 3.67 2.31
CA VAL A 64 8.94 3.24 3.70
C VAL A 64 10.25 2.66 4.23
N GLY A 65 10.92 1.80 3.48
CA GLY A 65 12.19 1.20 3.86
C GLY A 65 13.29 2.23 4.14
N ASN A 66 13.46 3.19 3.25
CA ASN A 66 14.42 4.27 3.41
C ASN A 66 14.07 5.16 4.61
N SER A 67 12.79 5.43 4.87
CA SER A 67 12.35 6.21 6.04
C SER A 67 12.71 5.54 7.38
N LEU A 68 12.84 4.22 7.37
CA LEU A 68 13.20 3.39 8.53
C LEU A 68 14.72 3.13 8.62
N GLY A 69 15.49 3.54 7.61
CA GLY A 69 16.92 3.25 7.50
C GLY A 69 17.23 1.77 7.18
N LEU A 70 16.30 1.05 6.55
CA LEU A 70 16.52 -0.32 6.12
C LEU A 70 17.40 -0.36 4.86
N GLU A 71 18.29 -1.34 4.79
CA GLU A 71 19.00 -1.66 3.56
C GLU A 71 18.07 -2.47 2.65
N MET A 72 17.63 -1.86 1.55
CA MET A 72 16.64 -2.45 0.64
C MET A 72 17.32 -3.13 -0.54
N ASP A 73 16.87 -4.32 -0.90
CA ASP A 73 17.27 -5.04 -2.11
C ASP A 73 16.61 -4.40 -3.35
N VAL A 74 17.14 -3.26 -3.77
CA VAL A 74 16.58 -2.44 -4.85
C VAL A 74 16.49 -3.21 -6.17
N ASP A 75 17.50 -4.03 -6.48
CA ASP A 75 17.59 -4.76 -7.74
C ASP A 75 16.49 -5.82 -7.85
N THR A 76 16.30 -6.62 -6.79
CA THR A 76 15.22 -7.62 -6.76
C THR A 76 13.85 -6.95 -6.77
N ILE A 77 13.65 -5.90 -6.00
CA ILE A 77 12.36 -5.18 -5.93
C ILE A 77 11.98 -4.60 -7.30
N ASN A 78 12.93 -3.95 -7.98
CA ASN A 78 12.69 -3.39 -9.32
C ASN A 78 12.54 -4.49 -10.39
N GLY A 79 13.25 -5.61 -10.23
CA GLY A 79 13.09 -6.79 -11.07
C GLY A 79 11.66 -7.35 -10.99
N ILE A 80 11.11 -7.48 -9.79
CA ILE A 80 9.73 -7.97 -9.59
C ILE A 80 8.70 -6.95 -10.06
N GLU A 81 8.92 -5.65 -9.83
CA GLU A 81 8.06 -4.58 -10.33
C GLU A 81 7.91 -4.65 -11.85
N SER A 82 9.03 -4.71 -12.56
CA SER A 82 9.06 -4.71 -14.03
C SER A 82 8.58 -6.03 -14.64
N ALA A 83 8.87 -7.17 -14.01
CA ALA A 83 8.48 -8.48 -14.52
C ALA A 83 7.02 -8.86 -14.21
N TYR A 84 6.48 -8.42 -13.07
CA TYR A 84 5.20 -8.90 -12.56
C TYR A 84 4.21 -7.79 -12.25
N TRP A 85 4.56 -6.81 -11.42
CA TRP A 85 3.59 -5.86 -10.87
C TRP A 85 3.07 -4.88 -11.92
N THR A 86 3.96 -4.12 -12.56
CA THR A 86 3.60 -3.12 -13.58
C THR A 86 2.87 -3.76 -14.77
N PRO A 87 3.34 -4.86 -15.40
CA PRO A 87 2.66 -5.48 -16.54
C PRO A 87 1.26 -6.03 -16.22
N ARG A 88 1.01 -6.38 -14.95
CA ARG A 88 -0.29 -6.89 -14.48
C ARG A 88 -1.21 -5.79 -13.93
N GLY A 89 -0.74 -4.54 -13.91
CA GLY A 89 -1.48 -3.42 -13.34
C GLY A 89 -1.68 -3.55 -11.83
N GLU A 90 -0.73 -4.17 -11.12
CA GLU A 90 -0.74 -4.24 -9.66
C GLU A 90 -0.14 -2.95 -9.09
N TYR A 91 -0.92 -2.22 -8.28
CA TYR A 91 -0.56 -0.92 -7.71
C TYR A 91 -0.78 -0.91 -6.19
N PHE A 92 -0.11 0.03 -5.51
CA PHE A 92 -0.35 0.29 -4.09
C PHE A 92 -1.13 1.60 -3.89
N ASP A 93 -2.43 1.45 -3.62
CA ASP A 93 -3.35 2.55 -3.32
C ASP A 93 -3.92 2.38 -1.90
N PHE A 94 -3.20 2.89 -0.90
CA PHE A 94 -3.62 2.83 0.49
C PHE A 94 -3.79 4.23 1.08
N ALA A 95 -4.96 4.48 1.68
CA ALA A 95 -5.22 5.70 2.43
C ALA A 95 -4.70 5.54 3.86
N THR A 96 -3.59 6.22 4.19
CA THR A 96 -3.09 6.30 5.56
C THR A 96 -4.00 7.22 6.38
N GLY A 97 -4.90 6.62 7.17
CA GLY A 97 -5.68 7.31 8.21
C GLY A 97 -5.13 7.04 9.60
N ASP A 98 -4.99 5.76 9.93
CA ASP A 98 -4.52 5.32 11.25
C ASP A 98 -3.03 4.98 11.25
N SER A 99 -2.42 5.09 12.44
CA SER A 99 -1.04 4.69 12.66
C SER A 99 -0.96 3.16 12.76
N ILE A 100 -0.36 2.52 11.77
CA ILE A 100 -0.01 1.10 11.79
C ILE A 100 1.49 0.90 12.00
N SER A 101 1.89 -0.31 12.39
CA SER A 101 3.31 -0.61 12.56
C SER A 101 4.04 -0.55 11.21
N ALA A 102 5.32 -0.21 11.25
CA ALA A 102 6.17 -0.15 10.06
C ALA A 102 6.22 -1.50 9.31
N LEU A 103 6.33 -2.61 10.06
CA LEU A 103 6.33 -3.96 9.49
C LEU A 103 4.99 -4.29 8.81
N GLU A 104 3.87 -3.94 9.45
CA GLU A 104 2.54 -4.15 8.88
C GLU A 104 2.35 -3.33 7.61
N MET A 105 2.87 -2.09 7.57
CA MET A 105 2.86 -1.28 6.34
C MET A 105 3.67 -1.96 5.22
N LEU A 106 4.89 -2.42 5.50
CA LEU A 106 5.73 -3.11 4.51
C LEU A 106 5.07 -4.39 3.99
N GLN A 107 4.47 -5.18 4.90
CA GLN A 107 3.72 -6.37 4.53
C GLN A 107 2.49 -6.03 3.69
N LYS A 108 1.73 -4.98 4.05
CA LYS A 108 0.57 -4.52 3.29
C LYS A 108 0.96 -4.08 1.88
N ILE A 109 2.07 -3.36 1.73
CA ILE A 109 2.60 -2.97 0.42
C ILE A 109 2.97 -4.21 -0.41
N ALA A 110 3.75 -5.14 0.16
CA ALA A 110 4.15 -6.35 -0.56
C ALA A 110 2.95 -7.23 -0.96
N ASN A 111 1.95 -7.35 -0.07
CA ASN A 111 0.73 -8.13 -0.31
C ASN A 111 -0.11 -7.57 -1.47
N ALA A 112 -0.10 -6.25 -1.70
CA ALA A 112 -0.74 -5.65 -2.87
C ALA A 112 -0.18 -6.21 -4.19
N GLY A 113 1.12 -6.55 -4.18
CA GLY A 113 1.83 -7.18 -5.29
C GLY A 113 1.89 -8.71 -5.18
N LYS A 114 0.97 -9.34 -4.43
CA LYS A 114 0.94 -10.80 -4.17
C LYS A 114 2.29 -11.37 -3.73
N SER A 115 3.04 -10.56 -3.01
CA SER A 115 4.41 -10.83 -2.59
C SER A 115 4.50 -10.73 -1.07
N ARG A 116 5.48 -11.42 -0.50
CA ARG A 116 5.76 -11.38 0.92
C ARG A 116 6.99 -10.53 1.17
N PHE A 117 6.88 -9.61 2.12
CA PHE A 117 8.03 -8.90 2.66
C PHE A 117 8.87 -9.85 3.52
N LEU A 118 10.19 -9.84 3.32
CA LEU A 118 11.11 -10.64 4.11
C LEU A 118 12.42 -9.90 4.35
N LEU A 119 13.07 -10.26 5.44
CA LEU A 119 14.38 -9.76 5.82
C LEU A 119 15.34 -10.94 5.82
N SER A 120 16.32 -10.94 4.91
CA SER A 120 17.34 -11.99 4.80
C SER A 120 18.70 -11.36 5.01
N ASP A 121 19.45 -11.84 6.00
CA ASP A 121 20.82 -11.38 6.30
C ASP A 121 20.96 -9.86 6.47
N GLY A 122 19.92 -9.20 7.00
CA GLY A 122 19.88 -7.74 7.19
C GLY A 122 19.42 -6.94 5.96
N LEU A 123 19.26 -7.61 4.82
CA LEU A 123 18.75 -7.03 3.58
C LEU A 123 17.23 -7.23 3.48
N ALA A 124 16.50 -6.12 3.36
CA ALA A 124 15.05 -6.10 3.23
C ALA A 124 14.66 -6.30 1.76
N THR A 125 13.97 -7.39 1.47
CA THR A 125 13.60 -7.79 0.11
C THR A 125 12.16 -8.30 0.07
N VAL A 126 11.70 -8.66 -1.13
CA VAL A 126 10.36 -9.18 -1.37
C VAL A 126 10.45 -10.44 -2.21
N ASN A 127 9.60 -11.41 -1.89
CA ASN A 127 9.49 -12.62 -2.68
C ASN A 127 8.04 -12.81 -3.13
N ARG A 128 7.86 -13.10 -4.41
CA ARG A 128 6.57 -13.43 -4.98
C ARG A 128 6.49 -14.94 -5.16
N GLU A 129 5.51 -15.57 -4.52
CA GLU A 129 5.29 -16.99 -4.73
C GLU A 129 4.70 -17.21 -6.14
N GLY A 130 5.52 -17.78 -7.03
CA GLY A 130 5.11 -18.19 -8.37
C GLY A 130 4.45 -19.57 -8.39
N ILE A 131 4.14 -20.05 -9.60
CA ILE A 131 3.78 -21.46 -9.79
C ILE A 131 5.02 -22.29 -9.44
N LYS A 132 4.95 -23.02 -8.33
CA LYS A 132 6.01 -23.96 -7.95
C LYS A 132 5.97 -25.13 -8.95
N PRO A 133 7.03 -25.34 -9.75
CA PRO A 133 7.10 -26.55 -10.55
C PRO A 133 7.12 -27.74 -9.58
N TRP A 134 6.55 -28.87 -10.01
CA TRP A 134 6.64 -30.10 -9.24
C TRP A 134 8.12 -30.41 -8.99
N THR A 135 8.54 -30.30 -7.73
CA THR A 135 9.83 -30.81 -7.30
C THR A 135 9.68 -32.32 -7.20
N GLY A 136 10.63 -33.06 -7.77
CA GLY A 136 10.51 -34.50 -8.00
C GLY A 136 10.19 -35.31 -6.74
N VAL A 137 9.86 -36.58 -6.95
CA VAL A 137 9.65 -37.55 -5.86
C VAL A 137 10.87 -37.52 -4.93
N ILE A 138 10.66 -37.18 -3.65
CA ILE A 138 11.65 -37.39 -2.60
C ILE A 138 11.93 -38.89 -2.57
N THR A 139 13.15 -39.28 -2.92
CA THR A 139 13.51 -40.70 -2.92
C THR A 139 13.87 -41.15 -1.50
N PRO A 140 13.57 -42.40 -1.09
CA PRO A 140 13.87 -42.87 0.26
C PRO A 140 15.36 -42.78 0.65
N HIS A 141 16.26 -42.66 -0.33
CA HIS A 141 17.70 -42.50 -0.09
C HIS A 141 18.13 -41.07 0.29
N GLU A 142 17.25 -40.08 0.13
CA GLU A 142 17.50 -38.67 0.46
C GLU A 142 16.83 -38.25 1.79
N MET A 143 16.17 -39.19 2.47
CA MET A 143 15.41 -38.95 3.70
C MET A 143 16.22 -39.29 4.96
N VAL A 144 16.21 -38.38 5.94
CA VAL A 144 16.83 -38.59 7.26
C VAL A 144 15.83 -39.21 8.26
N GLU A 145 14.53 -39.08 7.99
CA GLU A 145 13.42 -39.59 8.81
C GLU A 145 12.30 -40.17 7.91
N GLU A 146 11.37 -40.93 8.48
CA GLU A 146 10.25 -41.53 7.74
C GLU A 146 9.31 -40.46 7.13
N LEU A 147 8.80 -40.73 5.93
CA LEU A 147 7.87 -39.82 5.24
C LEU A 147 6.53 -39.81 5.98
N GLN A 148 6.20 -38.69 6.62
CA GLN A 148 4.90 -38.49 7.23
C GLN A 148 3.93 -37.88 6.21
N SER A 149 2.96 -38.67 5.75
CA SER A 149 1.84 -38.19 4.94
C SER A 149 0.67 -37.86 5.86
N GLY A 150 0.46 -36.57 6.12
CA GLY A 150 -0.75 -36.08 6.78
C GLY A 150 -1.84 -35.79 5.75
N PHE A 151 -3.03 -36.37 5.93
CA PHE A 151 -4.23 -35.93 5.24
C PHE A 151 -5.15 -35.28 6.26
N THR A 152 -5.48 -34.00 6.04
CA THR A 152 -6.51 -33.29 6.78
C THR A 152 -7.76 -33.28 5.90
N ALA A 153 -8.82 -33.96 6.33
CA ALA A 153 -10.11 -33.86 5.69
C ALA A 153 -10.70 -32.47 5.94
N LEU A 154 -11.48 -31.94 4.99
CA LEU A 154 -12.22 -30.71 5.25
C LEU A 154 -13.15 -30.91 6.46
N SER A 155 -13.00 -30.06 7.47
CA SER A 155 -13.86 -29.96 8.65
C SER A 155 -14.96 -28.93 8.38
N ASP A 156 -16.09 -29.03 9.08
CA ASP A 156 -17.14 -28.00 9.09
C ASP A 156 -16.62 -26.66 9.67
N ASP A 157 -15.49 -26.70 10.39
CA ASP A 157 -14.77 -25.52 10.90
C ASP A 157 -13.78 -24.93 9.88
N ASP A 158 -13.60 -25.53 8.71
CA ASP A 158 -12.76 -24.94 7.67
C ASP A 158 -13.48 -23.75 7.02
N TYR A 159 -12.73 -22.67 6.79
CA TYR A 159 -13.27 -21.43 6.24
C TYR A 159 -13.88 -21.65 4.84
N ASP A 160 -15.21 -21.65 4.74
CA ASP A 160 -15.99 -21.77 3.50
C ASP A 160 -16.08 -20.44 2.71
N GLY A 161 -15.50 -19.35 3.24
CA GLY A 161 -15.54 -18.06 2.56
C GLY A 161 -14.57 -17.03 3.13
N VAL A 162 -14.20 -16.09 2.27
CA VAL A 162 -13.44 -14.89 2.63
C VAL A 162 -14.27 -13.68 2.26
N ASP A 163 -14.67 -12.90 3.26
CA ASP A 163 -15.27 -11.58 3.04
C ASP A 163 -14.15 -10.56 2.81
N VAL A 164 -14.22 -9.82 1.71
CA VAL A 164 -13.23 -8.80 1.37
C VAL A 164 -13.87 -7.42 1.52
N THR A 165 -13.34 -6.64 2.45
CA THR A 165 -13.69 -5.22 2.61
C THR A 165 -12.70 -4.35 1.85
N TYR A 166 -13.22 -3.43 1.03
CA TYR A 166 -12.43 -2.48 0.25
C TYR A 166 -13.02 -1.07 0.35
N VAL A 167 -12.20 -0.06 0.07
CA VAL A 167 -12.66 1.33 -0.05
C VAL A 167 -12.90 1.63 -1.52
N ASN A 168 -14.13 2.00 -1.88
CA ASN A 168 -14.48 2.32 -3.25
C ASN A 168 -13.84 3.65 -3.68
N GLY A 169 -13.07 3.65 -4.77
CA GLY A 169 -12.35 4.84 -5.24
C GLY A 169 -13.24 6.00 -5.73
N THR A 170 -14.53 5.75 -5.98
CA THR A 170 -15.50 6.79 -6.39
C THR A 170 -16.28 7.34 -5.20
N THR A 171 -16.77 6.47 -4.33
CA THR A 171 -17.66 6.85 -3.22
C THR A 171 -16.92 7.07 -1.90
N TRP A 172 -15.69 6.58 -1.77
CA TRP A 172 -14.88 6.62 -0.54
C TRP A 172 -15.57 5.96 0.67
N ALA A 173 -16.53 5.07 0.40
CA ALA A 173 -17.19 4.25 1.40
C ALA A 173 -16.55 2.87 1.47
N GLU A 174 -16.57 2.27 2.66
CA GLU A 174 -16.25 0.86 2.83
C GLU A 174 -17.37 0.01 2.23
N GLU A 175 -17.00 -0.90 1.35
CA GLU A 175 -17.88 -1.88 0.75
C GLU A 175 -17.31 -3.28 1.02
N THR A 176 -18.20 -4.22 1.33
CA THR A 176 -17.83 -5.63 1.55
C THR A 176 -18.38 -6.47 0.43
N VAL A 177 -17.49 -7.13 -0.32
CA VAL A 177 -17.88 -8.15 -1.28
C VAL A 177 -17.86 -9.49 -0.56
N LYS A 178 -19.04 -10.07 -0.40
CA LYS A 178 -19.20 -11.44 0.09
C LYS A 178 -19.03 -12.40 -1.08
N MET A 179 -18.27 -13.47 -0.90
CA MET A 179 -18.29 -14.55 -1.87
C MET A 179 -19.63 -15.30 -1.80
N PRO A 180 -20.23 -15.68 -2.94
CA PRO A 180 -21.40 -16.53 -2.91
C PRO A 180 -21.00 -17.88 -2.28
N HIS A 181 -21.70 -18.28 -1.21
CA HIS A 181 -21.52 -19.61 -0.63
C HIS A 181 -21.74 -20.65 -1.74
N SER A 182 -20.80 -21.58 -1.90
CA SER A 182 -21.05 -22.76 -2.74
C SER A 182 -22.12 -23.59 -2.01
N ARG A 183 -23.24 -23.84 -2.68
CA ARG A 183 -24.27 -24.77 -2.19
C ARG A 183 -23.96 -26.18 -2.62
#